data_AF-A0A9E0EB42-F1
#
_entry.id   AF-A0A9E0EB42-F1
#
_cell.length_a   1.000
_cell.length_b   1.000
_cell.length_c   1.000
_cell.angle_alpha   90.00
_cell.angle_beta   90.00
_cell.angle_gamma   90.00
#
_symmetry.space_group_name_H-M   'P 1'
#
loop_
_entity.id
_entity.type
_entity.pdbx_description
1 polymer ?
#
loop_
_entity_poly.entity_id
_entity_poly.type
_entity_poly.pdbx_seq_one_letter_code
_entity_poly.pdbx_strand_id
1 'polypeptide(L)'
;MSINAYNASTISALFAGLNNSFSGTSLSYGIDFTTYNSIKNGSYSKLMRKYYSNKASESTDGATANKNTGKVQSIDIQKNNATVNRDNAASLVDSASELKKYSLWSKVDKTDKDGNTAKEYDTDKIAKAVSSFVKDYNSLVSSTADSSSRYVLNSASNMVNYTRANADLLKKIGISVGSDNKLTVDEDKLKASDMAVVKSVFKDSGSFGQTISAKASTIYGNAVSQLSELSTKNSYTSNGLYSYSSGYTYNQYT
;
A
#
# COMPACT_ATOMS: atom_id res chain seq x y z
N MET A 1 -41.87 -20.65 -40.29
CA MET A 1 -41.26 -20.98 -38.99
C MET A 1 -40.05 -21.86 -39.22
N SER A 2 -38.85 -21.33 -38.97
CA SER A 2 -37.71 -22.03 -38.36
C SER A 2 -36.54 -21.04 -38.27
N ILE A 3 -36.03 -20.89 -37.05
CA ILE A 3 -34.86 -20.09 -36.65
C ILE A 3 -33.65 -21.03 -36.62
N ASN A 4 -32.45 -20.56 -36.99
CA ASN A 4 -31.16 -20.76 -36.28
C ASN A 4 -30.01 -20.25 -37.17
N ALA A 5 -29.32 -19.15 -36.84
CA ALA A 5 -28.34 -18.98 -35.76
C ALA A 5 -27.01 -19.71 -36.05
N TYR A 6 -26.11 -19.07 -36.81
CA TYR A 6 -24.66 -19.22 -36.62
C TYR A 6 -23.99 -17.85 -36.77
N ASN A 7 -23.97 -17.16 -35.64
CA ASN A 7 -23.08 -16.06 -35.34
C ASN A 7 -21.70 -16.68 -35.09
N ALA A 8 -20.87 -16.75 -36.12
CA ALA A 8 -19.50 -17.23 -36.01
C ALA A 8 -18.62 -16.42 -36.96
N SER A 9 -18.14 -15.28 -36.47
CA SER A 9 -16.99 -14.56 -37.01
C SER A 9 -15.73 -15.43 -36.86
N THR A 10 -15.68 -16.47 -37.69
CA THR A 10 -14.52 -17.32 -37.87
C THR A 10 -13.50 -16.55 -38.70
N ILE A 11 -12.27 -16.58 -38.19
CA ILE A 11 -11.06 -15.99 -38.76
C ILE A 11 -10.90 -16.33 -40.27
N SER A 12 -11.47 -17.44 -40.72
CA SER A 12 -11.47 -17.91 -42.12
C SER A 12 -12.07 -16.93 -43.12
N ALA A 13 -13.06 -16.10 -42.75
CA ALA A 13 -13.65 -15.12 -43.67
C ALA A 13 -12.71 -13.93 -43.96
N LEU A 14 -11.78 -13.62 -43.05
CA LEU A 14 -10.86 -12.49 -43.18
C LEU A 14 -9.67 -12.82 -44.10
N PHE A 15 -9.38 -14.11 -44.31
CA PHE A 15 -8.25 -14.58 -45.12
C PHE A 15 -8.63 -15.00 -46.55
N ALA A 16 -9.90 -14.88 -46.93
CA ALA A 16 -10.36 -15.20 -48.29
C ALA A 16 -9.66 -14.36 -49.39
N GLY A 17 -9.06 -13.22 -49.04
CA GLY A 17 -8.37 -12.32 -49.98
C GLY A 17 -6.89 -12.63 -50.26
N LEU A 18 -6.28 -13.65 -49.64
CA LEU A 18 -4.86 -13.96 -49.83
C LEU A 18 -4.60 -15.14 -50.78
N ASN A 19 -5.63 -15.60 -51.51
CA ASN A 19 -5.50 -16.72 -52.43
C ASN A 19 -4.91 -16.27 -53.78
N ASN A 20 -3.58 -16.23 -53.86
CA ASN A 20 -2.86 -16.29 -55.13
C ASN A 20 -2.06 -17.60 -55.16
N SER A 21 -2.62 -18.57 -55.88
CA SER A 21 -1.98 -19.65 -56.61
C SER A 21 -0.64 -20.16 -56.08
N PHE A 22 -0.62 -21.20 -55.25
CA PHE A 22 0.46 -22.20 -55.25
C PHE A 22 -0.04 -23.51 -54.63
N SER A 23 0.04 -24.61 -55.39
CA SER A 23 -0.19 -25.96 -54.90
C SER A 23 0.97 -26.41 -54.01
N GLY A 24 0.68 -26.92 -52.81
CA GLY A 24 1.73 -27.50 -51.96
C GLY A 24 1.25 -27.96 -50.59
N THR A 25 0.82 -29.23 -50.53
CA THR A 25 0.96 -30.21 -49.43
C THR A 25 1.13 -29.67 -47.99
N SER A 26 0.10 -29.83 -47.16
CA SER A 26 0.14 -29.66 -45.70
C SER A 26 0.80 -30.88 -45.01
N LEU A 27 1.84 -30.65 -44.21
CA LEU A 27 2.40 -31.64 -43.27
C LEU A 27 1.85 -31.42 -41.85
N SER A 28 1.02 -32.38 -41.44
CA SER A 28 0.69 -33.01 -40.15
C SER A 28 1.03 -32.44 -38.76
N TYR A 29 1.54 -31.22 -38.57
CA TYR A 29 1.69 -30.62 -37.23
C TYR A 29 1.38 -29.12 -37.22
N GLY A 30 0.10 -28.79 -37.44
CA GLY A 30 -0.60 -27.67 -36.81
C GLY A 30 -0.13 -26.22 -37.06
N ILE A 31 0.95 -25.97 -37.81
CA ILE A 31 1.40 -24.61 -38.15
C ILE A 31 1.73 -24.57 -39.64
N ASP A 32 0.89 -23.87 -40.40
CA ASP A 32 1.11 -23.62 -41.82
C ASP A 32 2.41 -22.80 -42.03
N PHE A 33 3.14 -23.07 -43.11
CA PHE A 33 4.30 -22.30 -43.57
C PHE A 33 3.99 -20.80 -43.70
N THR A 34 2.76 -20.46 -44.08
CA THR A 34 2.28 -19.07 -44.13
C THR A 34 2.27 -18.44 -42.73
N THR A 35 1.85 -19.20 -41.72
CA THR A 35 1.86 -18.79 -40.31
C THR A 35 3.29 -18.61 -39.82
N TYR A 36 4.20 -19.52 -40.17
CA TYR A 36 5.62 -19.39 -39.83
C TYR A 36 6.26 -18.12 -40.42
N ASN A 37 6.01 -17.83 -41.70
CA ASN A 37 6.51 -16.61 -42.34
C ASN A 37 5.91 -15.33 -41.73
N SER A 38 4.64 -15.36 -41.31
CA SER A 38 3.99 -14.24 -40.62
C SER A 38 4.53 -13.98 -39.21
N ILE A 39 5.06 -15.02 -38.54
CA ILE A 39 5.77 -14.90 -37.26
C ILE A 39 7.16 -14.31 -37.51
N LYS A 40 7.89 -14.81 -38.52
CA LYS A 40 9.26 -14.35 -38.83
C LYS A 40 9.30 -12.90 -39.31
N ASN A 41 8.34 -12.46 -40.13
CA ASN A 41 8.29 -11.07 -40.61
C ASN A 41 7.56 -10.11 -39.63
N GLY A 42 7.08 -10.62 -38.49
CA GLY A 42 6.46 -9.84 -37.42
C GLY A 42 5.04 -9.34 -37.69
N SER A 43 4.42 -9.66 -38.84
CA SER A 43 3.04 -9.23 -39.14
C SER A 43 2.01 -9.88 -38.21
N TYR A 44 2.25 -11.12 -37.77
CA TYR A 44 1.44 -11.80 -36.76
C TYR A 44 1.44 -11.03 -35.42
N SER A 45 2.60 -10.55 -34.99
CA SER A 45 2.75 -9.78 -33.74
C SER A 45 2.05 -8.42 -33.79
N LYS A 46 1.98 -7.78 -34.97
CA LYS A 46 1.27 -6.51 -35.18
C LYS A 46 -0.25 -6.73 -35.13
N LEU A 47 -0.73 -7.82 -35.72
CA LEU A 47 -2.15 -8.19 -35.70
C LEU A 47 -2.63 -8.52 -34.28
N MET A 48 -1.87 -9.33 -33.53
CA MET A 48 -2.14 -9.60 -32.11
C MET A 48 -2.23 -8.29 -31.31
N ARG A 49 -1.25 -7.40 -31.46
CA ARG A 49 -1.30 -6.09 -30.79
C ARG A 49 -2.56 -5.32 -31.14
N LYS A 50 -2.94 -5.26 -32.42
CA LYS A 50 -4.13 -4.54 -32.89
C LYS A 50 -5.44 -5.15 -32.37
N TYR A 51 -5.55 -6.47 -32.35
CA TYR A 51 -6.75 -7.16 -31.88
C TYR A 51 -6.97 -6.94 -30.38
N TYR A 52 -5.91 -7.06 -29.57
CA TYR A 52 -6.00 -6.84 -28.13
C TYR A 52 -6.08 -5.35 -27.77
N SER A 53 -5.53 -4.44 -28.59
CA SER A 53 -5.73 -3.00 -28.41
C SER A 53 -7.16 -2.56 -28.77
N ASN A 54 -7.81 -3.21 -29.74
CA ASN A 54 -9.19 -2.90 -30.11
C ASN A 54 -10.21 -3.51 -29.14
N LYS A 55 -9.92 -4.68 -28.53
CA LYS A 55 -10.73 -5.22 -27.43
C LYS A 55 -10.75 -4.29 -26.20
N ALA A 56 -9.69 -3.53 -25.97
CA ALA A 56 -9.66 -2.48 -24.95
C ALA A 56 -10.45 -1.21 -25.36
N SER A 57 -10.74 -1.01 -26.65
CA SER A 57 -11.48 0.14 -27.17
C SER A 57 -12.98 -0.12 -27.35
N GLU A 58 -13.41 -1.36 -27.61
CA GLU A 58 -14.83 -1.73 -27.77
C GLU A 58 -15.59 -1.94 -26.44
N SER A 59 -14.94 -1.74 -25.29
CA SER A 59 -15.59 -1.77 -23.96
C SER A 59 -15.98 -0.39 -23.45
N THR A 60 -16.09 0.62 -24.32
CA THR A 60 -16.28 2.03 -23.93
C THR A 60 -17.53 2.70 -24.50
N ASP A 61 -18.61 1.96 -24.69
CA ASP A 61 -19.96 2.55 -24.80
C ASP A 61 -20.84 2.02 -23.66
N GLY A 62 -20.97 2.80 -22.58
CA GLY A 62 -22.02 2.56 -21.57
C GLY A 62 -21.61 2.51 -20.09
N ALA A 63 -20.34 2.72 -19.73
CA ALA A 63 -19.95 2.96 -18.34
C ALA A 63 -19.26 4.32 -18.25
N THR A 64 -19.78 5.21 -17.40
CA THR A 64 -19.04 6.37 -16.90
C THR A 64 -17.78 5.86 -16.19
N ALA A 65 -16.73 5.64 -16.97
CA ALA A 65 -15.40 5.42 -16.49
C ALA A 65 -15.03 6.68 -15.71
N ASN A 66 -15.00 6.55 -14.38
CA ASN A 66 -14.31 7.47 -13.53
C ASN A 66 -12.89 7.61 -14.10
N LYS A 67 -12.63 8.72 -14.80
CA LYS A 67 -11.31 9.11 -15.30
C LYS A 67 -10.44 9.50 -14.11
N ASN A 68 -10.17 8.55 -13.21
CA ASN A 68 -8.95 8.55 -12.44
C ASN A 68 -7.84 8.08 -13.37
N THR A 69 -7.47 8.94 -14.32
CA THR A 69 -6.16 8.89 -14.97
C THR A 69 -5.10 9.36 -13.97
N GLY A 70 -5.01 8.67 -12.83
CA GLY A 70 -3.81 8.69 -12.03
C GLY A 70 -2.72 8.06 -12.88
N LYS A 71 -1.60 8.76 -13.04
CA LYS A 71 -0.38 8.25 -13.70
C LYS A 71 -0.16 6.81 -13.25
N VAL A 72 -0.34 5.83 -14.15
CA VAL A 72 -0.16 4.41 -13.81
C VAL A 72 1.28 4.25 -13.36
N GLN A 73 1.49 4.16 -12.05
CA GLN A 73 2.80 3.97 -11.47
C GLN A 73 3.34 2.61 -11.93
N SER A 74 4.61 2.56 -12.30
CA SER A 74 5.24 1.28 -12.64
C SER A 74 5.09 0.30 -11.46
N ILE A 75 5.08 -1.00 -11.75
CA ILE A 75 4.99 -2.03 -10.70
C ILE A 75 6.10 -1.84 -9.66
N ASP A 76 7.30 -1.42 -10.08
CA ASP A 76 8.43 -1.15 -9.19
C ASP A 76 8.17 0.02 -8.23
N ILE A 77 7.57 1.12 -8.71
CA ILE A 77 7.17 2.24 -7.87
C ILE A 77 6.11 1.78 -6.86
N GLN A 78 5.12 1.00 -7.31
CA GLN A 78 4.07 0.50 -6.42
C GLN A 78 4.63 -0.44 -5.34
N LYS A 79 5.60 -1.29 -5.69
CA LYS A 79 6.32 -2.14 -4.74
C LYS A 79 7.11 -1.31 -3.74
N ASN A 80 7.82 -0.29 -4.20
CA ASN A 80 8.55 0.62 -3.32
C ASN A 80 7.59 1.31 -2.33
N ASN A 81 6.50 1.91 -2.81
CA ASN A 81 5.51 2.56 -1.97
C ASN A 81 4.88 1.58 -0.96
N ALA A 82 4.58 0.35 -1.37
CA ALA A 82 4.03 -0.66 -0.47
C ALA A 82 5.06 -1.08 0.61
N THR A 83 6.34 -1.21 0.27
CA THR A 83 7.43 -1.45 1.23
C THR A 83 7.56 -0.31 2.22
N VAL A 84 7.61 0.94 1.76
CA VAL A 84 7.71 2.12 2.64
C VAL A 84 6.49 2.22 3.55
N ASN A 85 5.29 1.95 3.04
CA ASN A 85 4.07 1.92 3.85
C ASN A 85 4.08 0.83 4.92
N ARG A 86 4.56 -0.36 4.58
CA ARG A 86 4.75 -1.45 5.53
C ARG A 86 5.73 -1.04 6.62
N ASP A 87 6.89 -0.52 6.25
CA ASP A 87 7.98 -0.23 7.19
C ASP A 87 7.59 0.92 8.13
N ASN A 88 7.02 2.01 7.61
CA ASN A 88 6.53 3.12 8.43
C ASN A 88 5.38 2.69 9.36
N ALA A 89 4.52 1.77 8.90
CA ALA A 89 3.44 1.25 9.74
C ALA A 89 3.99 0.41 10.89
N ALA A 90 5.01 -0.42 10.61
CA ALA A 90 5.71 -1.18 11.64
C ALA A 90 6.39 -0.24 12.67
N SER A 91 7.11 0.79 12.21
CA SER A 91 7.73 1.77 13.12
C SER A 91 6.72 2.45 14.04
N LEU A 92 5.56 2.86 13.51
CA LEU A 92 4.50 3.45 14.33
C LEU A 92 3.91 2.46 15.36
N VAL A 93 3.81 1.17 15.01
CA VAL A 93 3.40 0.12 15.96
C VAL A 93 4.45 -0.05 17.06
N ASP A 94 5.74 -0.01 16.70
CA ASP A 94 6.84 -0.18 17.64
C ASP A 94 6.95 1.01 18.61
N SER A 95 6.86 2.25 18.12
CA SER A 95 6.86 3.43 19.00
C SER A 95 5.62 3.51 19.88
N ALA A 96 4.46 3.07 19.40
CA ALA A 96 3.27 2.92 20.24
C ALA A 96 3.44 1.82 21.31
N SER A 97 4.18 0.76 20.99
CA SER A 97 4.49 -0.32 21.92
C SER A 97 5.47 0.13 23.00
N GLU A 98 6.44 0.99 22.68
CA GLU A 98 7.30 1.65 23.67
C GLU A 98 6.46 2.47 24.66
N LEU A 99 5.51 3.26 24.16
CA LEU A 99 4.56 4.02 24.98
C LEU A 99 3.64 3.13 25.83
N LYS A 100 3.50 1.84 25.51
CA LYS A 100 2.73 0.89 26.31
C LYS A 100 3.53 0.30 27.48
N LYS A 101 4.87 0.31 27.41
CA LYS A 101 5.74 -0.35 28.40
C LYS A 101 5.54 0.24 29.79
N TYR A 102 5.33 -0.62 30.78
CA TYR A 102 5.16 -0.18 32.16
C TYR A 102 6.37 0.58 32.70
N SER A 103 7.58 0.16 32.32
CA SER A 103 8.84 0.79 32.75
C SER A 103 9.00 2.25 32.30
N LEU A 104 8.34 2.67 31.22
CA LEU A 104 8.33 4.07 30.79
C LEU A 104 7.54 4.96 31.75
N TRP A 105 6.51 4.40 32.40
CA TRP A 105 5.58 5.13 33.28
C TRP A 105 5.80 4.83 34.76
N SER A 106 6.92 4.21 35.11
CA SER A 106 7.32 4.03 36.50
C SER A 106 7.95 5.32 37.01
N LYS A 107 7.58 5.75 38.22
CA LYS A 107 8.22 6.89 38.87
C LYS A 107 9.64 6.50 39.27
N VAL A 108 10.57 7.42 39.04
CA VAL A 108 11.98 7.32 39.41
C VAL A 108 12.27 8.30 40.55
N ASP A 109 13.29 8.01 41.33
CA ASP A 109 13.76 8.91 42.37
C ASP A 109 14.46 10.11 41.69
N LYS A 110 13.93 11.31 41.90
CA LYS A 110 14.52 12.58 41.48
C LYS A 110 14.93 13.35 42.72
N THR A 111 16.21 13.66 42.82
CA THR A 111 16.75 14.52 43.87
C THR A 111 16.76 15.96 43.36
N ASP A 112 16.12 16.86 44.09
CA ASP A 112 16.15 18.28 43.78
C ASP A 112 17.51 18.92 44.17
N LYS A 113 17.66 20.22 43.88
CA LYS A 113 18.89 20.96 44.22
C LYS A 113 19.11 21.11 45.73
N ASP A 114 18.07 20.87 46.52
CA ASP A 114 18.05 20.99 47.97
C ASP A 114 18.28 19.63 48.67
N GLY A 115 18.52 18.57 47.88
CA GLY A 115 18.81 17.22 48.38
C GLY A 115 17.57 16.38 48.72
N ASN A 116 16.37 16.88 48.44
CA ASN A 116 15.13 16.17 48.69
C ASN A 116 14.84 15.20 47.55
N THR A 117 14.58 13.93 47.88
CA THR A 117 14.31 12.90 46.88
C THR A 117 12.82 12.61 46.80
N ALA A 118 12.22 12.87 45.64
CA ALA A 118 10.83 12.59 45.35
C ALA A 118 10.67 11.57 44.23
N LYS A 119 9.61 10.75 44.32
CA LYS A 119 9.24 9.82 43.24
C LYS A 119 8.44 10.55 42.18
N GLU A 120 9.06 10.80 41.04
CA GLU A 120 8.48 11.55 39.94
C GLU A 120 8.60 10.80 38.61
N TYR A 121 7.81 11.21 37.62
CA TYR A 121 7.96 10.67 36.28
C TYR A 121 9.22 11.22 35.60
N ASP A 122 9.86 10.38 34.78
CA ASP A 122 10.90 10.82 33.85
C ASP A 122 10.24 11.50 32.64
N THR A 123 9.88 12.77 32.81
CA THR A 123 9.19 13.59 31.80
C THR A 123 9.99 13.73 30.51
N ASP A 124 11.33 13.74 30.58
CA ASP A 124 12.19 13.82 29.40
C ASP A 124 12.15 12.52 28.58
N LYS A 125 12.21 11.36 29.24
CA LYS A 125 12.10 10.07 28.57
C LYS A 125 10.72 9.86 27.98
N ILE A 126 9.67 10.24 28.69
CA ILE A 126 8.29 10.19 28.19
C ILE A 126 8.13 11.11 26.98
N ALA A 127 8.59 12.36 27.06
CA ALA A 127 8.51 13.31 25.95
C ALA A 127 9.22 12.79 24.70
N LYS A 128 10.44 12.22 24.85
CA LYS A 128 11.16 11.59 23.73
C LYS A 128 10.37 10.44 23.09
N ALA A 129 9.73 9.58 23.89
CA ALA A 129 8.93 8.48 23.38
C ALA A 129 7.69 8.98 22.61
N VAL A 130 7.03 10.03 23.12
CA VAL A 130 5.88 10.68 22.46
C VAL A 130 6.32 11.36 21.16
N SER A 131 7.44 12.08 21.15
CA SER A 131 8.01 12.71 19.94
C SER A 131 8.35 11.67 18.88
N SER A 132 8.93 10.53 19.25
CA SER A 132 9.19 9.41 18.32
C SER A 132 7.90 8.84 17.71
N PHE A 133 6.88 8.60 18.54
CA PHE A 133 5.57 8.17 18.06
C PHE A 133 4.95 9.18 17.07
N VAL A 134 5.03 10.48 17.37
CA VAL A 134 4.54 11.54 16.48
C VAL A 134 5.31 11.56 15.16
N LYS A 135 6.63 11.39 15.20
CA LYS A 135 7.48 11.30 14.00
C LYS A 135 7.08 10.11 13.12
N ASP A 136 6.88 8.93 13.70
CA ASP A 136 6.49 7.74 12.94
C ASP A 136 5.07 7.87 12.39
N TYR A 137 4.15 8.48 13.15
CA TYR A 137 2.80 8.81 12.69
C TYR A 137 2.84 9.70 11.45
N ASN A 138 3.61 10.79 11.50
CA ASN A 138 3.76 11.72 10.38
C ASN A 138 4.41 11.06 9.16
N SER A 139 5.35 10.16 9.38
CA SER A 139 6.01 9.40 8.31
C SER A 139 5.02 8.47 7.61
N LEU A 140 4.18 7.76 8.37
CA LEU A 140 3.13 6.91 7.81
C LEU A 140 2.05 7.71 7.09
N VAL A 141 1.61 8.84 7.64
CA VAL A 141 0.66 9.76 6.96
C VAL A 141 1.23 10.23 5.63
N SER A 142 2.52 10.56 5.59
CA SER A 142 3.18 11.03 4.37
C SER A 142 3.30 9.91 3.33
N SER A 143 3.80 8.73 3.70
CA SER A 143 4.02 7.65 2.73
C SER A 143 2.72 7.06 2.18
N THR A 144 1.67 7.02 3.00
CA THR A 144 0.38 6.45 2.58
C THR A 144 -0.38 7.36 1.62
N ALA A 145 -0.09 8.65 1.59
CA ALA A 145 -0.70 9.60 0.65
C ALA A 145 -0.43 9.23 -0.83
N ASP A 146 0.73 8.64 -1.12
CA ASP A 146 1.14 8.23 -2.46
C ASP A 146 0.83 6.75 -2.78
N SER A 147 0.06 6.08 -1.92
CA SER A 147 -0.27 4.66 -2.09
C SER A 147 -1.25 4.43 -3.23
N SER A 148 -0.95 3.45 -4.10
CA SER A 148 -1.90 2.97 -5.13
C SER A 148 -2.94 1.99 -4.58
N SER A 149 -2.80 1.52 -3.33
CA SER A 149 -3.75 0.57 -2.72
C SER A 149 -4.89 1.31 -2.03
N ARG A 150 -6.12 1.08 -2.52
CA ARG A 150 -7.35 1.58 -1.89
C ARG A 150 -7.49 1.13 -0.43
N TYR A 151 -7.04 -0.09 -0.10
CA TYR A 151 -7.11 -0.60 1.27
C TYR A 151 -6.15 0.14 2.20
N VAL A 152 -4.94 0.45 1.73
CA VAL A 152 -3.98 1.28 2.48
C VAL A 152 -4.52 2.70 2.65
N LEU A 153 -5.02 3.32 1.57
CA LEU A 153 -5.59 4.67 1.60
C LEU A 153 -6.78 4.81 2.54
N ASN A 154 -7.72 3.85 2.51
CA ASN A 154 -8.89 3.85 3.39
C ASN A 154 -8.47 3.71 4.87
N SER A 155 -7.56 2.80 5.17
CA SER A 155 -7.06 2.62 6.54
C SER A 155 -6.30 3.86 7.05
N ALA A 156 -5.47 4.48 6.21
CA ALA A 156 -4.80 5.74 6.53
C ALA A 156 -5.79 6.89 6.76
N SER A 157 -6.82 6.99 5.92
CA SER A 157 -7.90 7.98 6.10
C SER A 157 -8.63 7.79 7.43
N ASN A 158 -8.93 6.55 7.79
CA ASN A 158 -9.56 6.20 9.07
C ASN A 158 -8.65 6.48 10.29
N MET A 159 -7.33 6.44 10.11
CA MET A 159 -6.34 6.81 11.11
C MET A 159 -6.31 8.32 11.31
N VAL A 160 -6.17 9.08 10.24
CA VAL A 160 -6.18 10.55 10.25
C VAL A 160 -7.50 11.10 10.80
N ASN A 161 -8.65 10.56 10.39
CA ASN A 161 -9.95 11.02 10.87
C ASN A 161 -10.12 10.78 12.37
N TYR A 162 -9.64 9.64 12.88
CA TYR A 162 -9.63 9.36 14.32
C TYR A 162 -8.73 10.33 15.08
N THR A 163 -7.56 10.68 14.52
CA THR A 163 -6.68 11.71 15.10
C THR A 163 -7.34 13.07 15.16
N ARG A 164 -8.01 13.51 14.10
CA ARG A 164 -8.75 14.77 14.09
C ARG A 164 -9.88 14.80 15.11
N ALA A 165 -10.62 13.71 15.25
CA ALA A 165 -11.67 13.59 16.26
C ALA A 165 -11.14 13.72 17.70
N ASN A 166 -9.86 13.45 17.92
CA ASN A 166 -9.18 13.57 19.22
C ASN A 166 -8.27 14.81 19.31
N ALA A 167 -8.38 15.76 18.38
CA ALA A 167 -7.49 16.92 18.32
C ALA A 167 -7.50 17.75 19.62
N ASP A 168 -8.68 17.96 20.24
CA ASP A 168 -8.79 18.72 21.49
C ASP A 168 -8.13 18.02 22.67
N LEU A 169 -8.22 16.68 22.73
CA LEU A 169 -7.54 15.87 23.74
C LEU A 169 -6.02 15.98 23.59
N LEU A 170 -5.52 15.86 22.36
CA LEU A 170 -4.10 16.00 22.04
C LEU A 170 -3.58 17.41 22.36
N LYS A 171 -4.36 18.44 22.04
CA LYS A 171 -3.96 19.84 22.26
C LYS A 171 -3.77 20.17 23.74
N LYS A 172 -4.55 19.54 24.63
CA LYS A 172 -4.41 19.69 26.09
C LYS A 172 -3.03 19.25 26.58
N ILE A 173 -2.48 18.19 26.00
CA ILE A 173 -1.16 17.65 26.36
C ILE A 173 -0.01 18.20 25.48
N GLY A 174 -0.24 19.26 24.72
CA GLY A 174 0.79 19.89 23.89
C GLY A 174 1.01 19.25 22.52
N ILE A 175 0.07 18.44 22.01
CA ILE A 175 0.15 17.87 20.67
C ILE A 175 -0.90 18.53 19.76
N SER A 176 -0.49 19.11 18.64
CA SER A 176 -1.41 19.78 17.71
C SER A 176 -1.56 18.99 16.41
N VAL A 177 -2.75 19.03 15.81
CA VAL A 177 -3.04 18.44 14.50
C VAL A 177 -3.03 19.54 13.43
N GLY A 178 -2.11 19.43 12.48
CA GLY A 178 -1.98 20.32 11.33
C GLY A 178 -3.07 20.09 10.27
N SER A 179 -3.23 21.06 9.36
CA SER A 179 -4.14 20.96 8.22
C SER A 179 -3.73 19.85 7.24
N ASP A 180 -2.44 19.52 7.19
CA ASP A 180 -1.84 18.41 6.45
C ASP A 180 -1.96 17.05 7.15
N ASN A 181 -2.68 16.98 8.28
CA ASN A 181 -2.86 15.80 9.12
C ASN A 181 -1.65 15.36 9.91
N LYS A 182 -0.58 16.15 9.91
CA LYS A 182 0.59 15.83 10.71
C LYS A 182 0.43 16.37 12.13
N LEU A 183 1.10 15.70 13.05
CA LEU A 183 1.16 16.05 14.45
C LEU A 183 2.42 16.87 14.72
N THR A 184 2.31 17.87 15.60
CA THR A 184 3.45 18.59 16.16
C THR A 184 3.42 18.49 17.69
N VAL A 185 4.60 18.43 18.30
CA VAL A 185 4.75 18.35 19.77
C VAL A 185 5.34 19.66 20.27
N ASP A 186 4.64 20.29 21.20
CA ASP A 186 5.20 21.30 22.10
C ASP A 186 5.78 20.56 23.30
N GLU A 187 7.09 20.30 23.28
CA GLU A 187 7.75 19.48 24.30
C GLU A 187 7.68 20.12 25.69
N ASP A 188 7.76 21.44 25.79
CA ASP A 188 7.70 22.15 27.07
C ASP A 188 6.31 22.01 27.69
N LYS A 189 5.26 22.22 26.89
CA LYS A 189 3.88 22.01 27.33
C LYS A 189 3.58 20.55 27.65
N LEU A 190 4.12 19.61 26.86
CA LEU A 190 3.98 18.18 27.12
C LEU A 190 4.61 17.82 28.48
N LYS A 191 5.84 18.25 28.74
CA LYS A 191 6.56 18.00 30.00
C LYS A 191 5.90 18.67 31.21
N ALA A 192 5.27 19.82 31.02
CA ALA A 192 4.51 20.52 32.05
C ALA A 192 3.09 19.95 32.27
N SER A 193 2.61 19.08 31.39
CA SER A 193 1.29 18.46 31.51
C SER A 193 1.27 17.39 32.60
N ASP A 194 0.08 17.06 33.11
CA ASP A 194 -0.09 15.95 34.05
C ASP A 194 0.25 14.62 33.36
N MET A 195 1.33 13.97 33.79
CA MET A 195 1.80 12.70 33.24
C MET A 195 0.80 11.56 33.40
N ALA A 196 -0.15 11.63 34.35
CA ALA A 196 -1.25 10.68 34.43
C ALA A 196 -2.22 10.84 33.26
N VAL A 197 -2.46 12.08 32.82
CA VAL A 197 -3.26 12.38 31.63
C VAL A 197 -2.51 11.99 30.35
N VAL A 198 -1.21 12.30 30.25
CA VAL A 198 -0.41 11.86 29.09
C VAL A 198 -0.40 10.33 28.99
N LYS A 199 -0.25 9.63 30.12
CA LYS A 199 -0.33 8.17 30.20
C LYS A 199 -1.66 7.63 29.70
N SER A 200 -2.78 8.22 30.11
CA SER A 200 -4.10 7.74 29.69
C SER A 200 -4.37 7.97 28.21
N VAL A 201 -3.77 9.00 27.61
CA VAL A 201 -3.84 9.25 26.16
C VAL A 201 -3.10 8.20 25.33
N PHE A 202 -2.00 7.64 25.83
CA PHE A 202 -1.14 6.76 25.02
C PHE A 202 -1.15 5.27 25.41
N LYS A 203 -1.22 4.97 26.71
CA LYS A 203 -0.99 3.61 27.22
C LYS A 203 -2.27 2.84 27.48
N ASP A 204 -3.29 3.49 28.03
CA ASP A 204 -4.44 2.78 28.61
C ASP A 204 -5.30 2.10 27.53
N SER A 205 -6.13 1.13 27.92
CA SER A 205 -6.98 0.41 26.98
C SER A 205 -7.95 1.35 26.30
N GLY A 206 -8.08 1.25 24.97
CA GLY A 206 -8.93 2.16 24.18
C GLY A 206 -8.37 3.58 24.05
N SER A 207 -7.18 3.85 24.58
CA SER A 207 -6.53 5.15 24.42
C SER A 207 -6.20 5.48 22.97
N PHE A 208 -5.88 6.75 22.72
CA PHE A 208 -5.49 7.23 21.41
C PHE A 208 -4.28 6.46 20.87
N GLY A 209 -3.21 6.31 21.67
CA GLY A 209 -2.00 5.59 21.26
C GLY A 209 -2.27 4.14 20.86
N GLN A 210 -3.07 3.41 21.65
CA GLN A 210 -3.43 2.02 21.33
C GLN A 210 -4.32 1.90 20.09
N THR A 211 -5.26 2.84 19.91
CA THR A 211 -6.14 2.85 18.74
C THR A 211 -5.37 3.18 17.46
N ILE A 212 -4.42 4.12 17.51
CA ILE A 212 -3.54 4.42 16.37
C ILE A 212 -2.63 3.22 16.06
N SER A 213 -2.07 2.56 17.06
CA SER A 213 -1.30 1.32 16.87
C SER A 213 -2.10 0.26 16.12
N ALA A 214 -3.35 0.00 16.51
CA ALA A 214 -4.21 -0.97 15.83
C ALA A 214 -4.49 -0.59 14.36
N LYS A 215 -4.70 0.70 14.07
CA LYS A 215 -4.89 1.20 12.70
C LYS A 215 -3.60 1.08 11.88
N ALA A 216 -2.45 1.36 12.48
CA ALA A 216 -1.13 1.16 11.87
C ALA A 216 -0.90 -0.31 11.52
N SER A 217 -1.21 -1.25 12.43
CA SER A 217 -1.16 -2.69 12.15
C SER A 217 -2.05 -3.12 10.99
N THR A 218 -3.23 -2.49 10.84
CA THR A 218 -4.11 -2.73 9.69
C THR A 218 -3.48 -2.23 8.39
N ILE A 219 -2.84 -1.06 8.41
CA ILE A 219 -2.10 -0.52 7.25
C ILE A 219 -0.93 -1.44 6.89
N TYR A 220 -0.17 -1.91 7.89
CA TYR A 220 0.90 -2.89 7.72
C TYR A 220 0.40 -4.14 7.00
N GLY A 221 -0.69 -4.75 7.49
CA GLY A 221 -1.29 -5.95 6.87
C GLY A 221 -1.71 -5.69 5.42
N ASN A 222 -2.38 -4.57 5.16
CA ASN A 222 -2.81 -4.17 3.81
C ASN A 222 -1.61 -3.96 2.87
N ALA A 223 -0.51 -3.37 3.36
CA ALA A 223 0.70 -3.16 2.59
C ALA A 223 1.42 -4.48 2.27
N VAL A 224 1.46 -5.42 3.21
CA VAL A 224 1.98 -6.79 2.99
C VAL A 224 1.16 -7.53 1.95
N SER A 225 -0.18 -7.48 2.03
CA SER A 225 -1.06 -8.07 1.01
C SER A 225 -0.82 -7.46 -0.37
N GLN A 226 -0.68 -6.12 -0.45
CA GLN A 226 -0.36 -5.44 -1.70
C GLN A 226 0.99 -5.90 -2.28
N LEU A 227 2.03 -6.05 -1.45
CA LEU A 227 3.33 -6.56 -1.89
C LEU A 227 3.23 -7.99 -2.45
N SER A 228 2.43 -8.85 -1.82
CA SER A 228 2.16 -10.20 -2.31
C SER A 228 1.51 -10.19 -3.70
N GLU A 229 0.45 -9.39 -3.87
CA GLU A 229 -0.24 -9.22 -5.16
C GLU A 229 0.67 -8.65 -6.26
N LEU A 230 1.53 -7.68 -5.92
CA LEU A 230 2.46 -7.09 -6.89
C LEU A 230 3.60 -8.06 -7.25
N SER A 231 3.94 -8.98 -6.34
CA SER A 231 4.97 -9.99 -6.60
C SER A 231 4.49 -11.06 -7.57
N THR A 232 3.21 -11.44 -7.52
CA THR A 232 2.62 -12.38 -8.48
C THR A 232 2.37 -11.76 -9.85
N LYS A 233 2.21 -10.44 -9.95
CA LYS A 233 2.05 -9.70 -11.23
C LYS A 233 3.33 -9.62 -12.08
N ASN A 234 4.50 -9.97 -11.52
CA ASN A 234 5.77 -10.03 -12.25
C ASN A 234 5.96 -11.33 -13.05
N SER A 235 4.88 -11.98 -13.49
CA SER A 235 5.00 -13.22 -14.28
C SER A 235 5.73 -13.04 -15.60
N TYR A 236 5.97 -11.83 -16.11
CA TYR A 236 6.70 -11.62 -17.36
C TYR A 236 7.83 -10.60 -17.19
N THR A 237 9.05 -10.99 -17.54
CA THR A 237 10.16 -10.03 -17.68
C THR A 237 9.95 -9.16 -18.92
N SER A 238 10.70 -8.06 -19.05
CA SER A 238 10.71 -7.21 -20.27
C SER A 238 10.98 -8.00 -21.57
N ASN A 239 11.50 -9.22 -21.46
CA ASN A 239 11.79 -10.13 -22.58
C ASN A 239 10.70 -11.21 -22.79
N GLY A 240 9.54 -11.10 -22.13
CA GLY A 240 8.42 -12.04 -22.28
C GLY A 240 8.62 -13.42 -21.64
N LEU A 241 9.67 -13.60 -20.84
CA LEU A 241 9.92 -14.86 -20.13
C LEU A 241 9.12 -14.94 -18.84
N TYR A 242 8.57 -16.13 -18.58
CA TYR A 242 7.81 -16.41 -17.37
C TYR A 242 8.74 -16.39 -16.14
N SER A 243 8.60 -15.41 -15.25
CA SER A 243 9.36 -15.36 -14.00
C SER A 243 8.52 -15.96 -12.88
N TYR A 244 8.78 -17.22 -12.55
CA TYR A 244 8.23 -17.85 -11.36
C TYR A 244 8.97 -17.31 -10.13
N SER A 245 8.40 -16.30 -9.48
CA SER A 245 8.83 -15.90 -8.15
C SER A 245 8.27 -16.93 -7.17
N SER A 246 9.07 -17.94 -6.82
CA SER A 246 8.74 -18.84 -5.72
C SER A 246 8.61 -18.00 -4.45
N GLY A 247 7.39 -17.92 -3.91
CA GLY A 247 7.11 -17.20 -2.68
C GLY A 247 7.96 -17.75 -1.54
N TYR A 248 9.00 -17.00 -1.15
CA TYR A 248 9.63 -17.20 0.14
C TYR A 248 8.75 -16.57 1.21
N THR A 249 7.72 -17.32 1.60
CA THR A 249 6.95 -17.05 2.82
C THR A 249 6.99 -18.30 3.69
N TYR A 250 8.15 -18.61 4.29
CA TYR A 250 8.25 -19.21 5.64
C TYR A 250 9.70 -19.47 6.08
N ASN A 251 10.21 -18.67 7.02
CA ASN A 251 11.11 -19.04 8.15
C ASN A 251 11.43 -17.72 8.88
N GLN A 252 10.68 -17.25 9.87
CA GLN A 252 10.56 -17.74 11.26
C GLN A 252 11.93 -17.98 11.94
N TYR A 253 12.29 -17.02 12.79
CA TYR A 253 13.12 -17.11 14.00
C TYR A 253 14.43 -17.91 13.96
N THR A 254 15.55 -17.19 14.06
CA THR A 254 16.69 -17.52 14.94
C THR A 254 17.26 -16.24 15.52
#